data_AF-A0A7C9GNR6-F1
#
_entry.id   AF-A0A7C9GNR6-F1
#
_cell.length_a   1.000
_cell.length_b   1.000
_cell.length_c   1.000
_cell.angle_alpha   90.00
_cell.angle_beta   90.00
_cell.angle_gamma   90.00
#
_symmetry.space_group_name_H-M   'P 1'
#
loop_
_entity.id
_entity.type
_entity.pdbx_description
1 polymer ?
#
loop_
_entity_poly.entity_id
_entity_poly.type
_entity_poly.pdbx_seq_one_letter_code
_entity_poly.pdbx_strand_id
1 'polypeptide(L)'
;MSFAGGSIDISGVNLTFSDAASSQLPQTFVSPFPITSGTYLPSNFGGYTFTFYDNATSFAGFNGLSANGTWTLLVADTFAADVGTVAGGWSLDITTSAGAIPEPASSAMMIAGFGLVGASARRRRTTHVTA
;
A
#
# COMPACT_ATOMS: atom_id res chain seq x y z
N MET A 1 1.44 -7.84 14.03
CA MET A 1 0.50 -7.35 15.07
C MET A 1 0.70 -8.16 16.33
N SER A 2 0.56 -7.60 17.53
CA SER A 2 0.95 -8.31 18.77
C SER A 2 0.19 -7.83 20.02
N PHE A 3 0.09 -8.68 21.05
CA PHE A 3 -0.42 -8.37 22.41
C PHE A 3 -1.85 -7.82 22.45
N ALA A 4 -2.74 -8.40 21.63
CA ALA A 4 -4.17 -8.11 21.64
C ALA A 4 -4.97 -9.32 22.15
N GLY A 5 -6.22 -9.09 22.57
CA GLY A 5 -7.18 -10.14 22.95
C GLY A 5 -7.14 -10.58 24.41
N GLY A 6 -6.13 -10.17 25.18
CA GLY A 6 -6.01 -10.55 26.59
C GLY A 6 -5.77 -12.06 26.75
N SER A 7 -6.60 -12.72 27.57
CA SER A 7 -6.52 -14.17 27.83
C SER A 7 -7.68 -14.97 27.21
N ILE A 8 -8.33 -14.41 26.18
CA ILE A 8 -9.46 -15.06 25.51
C ILE A 8 -8.97 -15.72 24.23
N ASP A 9 -9.08 -17.05 24.18
CA ASP A 9 -8.81 -17.82 22.97
C ASP A 9 -9.75 -17.44 21.84
N ILE A 10 -9.23 -17.41 20.62
CA ILE A 10 -10.00 -17.14 19.41
C ILE A 10 -9.90 -18.30 18.43
N SER A 11 -10.99 -18.57 17.72
CA SER A 11 -11.07 -19.65 16.74
C SER A 11 -11.98 -19.24 15.59
N GLY A 12 -11.59 -19.59 14.37
CA GLY A 12 -12.39 -19.34 13.16
C GLY A 12 -12.57 -17.86 12.81
N VAL A 13 -11.64 -16.99 13.22
CA VAL A 13 -11.69 -15.56 12.91
C VAL A 13 -10.88 -15.21 11.67
N ASN A 14 -11.40 -14.30 10.86
CA ASN A 14 -10.71 -13.72 9.71
C ASN A 14 -10.36 -12.27 10.00
N LEU A 15 -9.07 -11.97 10.03
CA LEU A 15 -8.56 -10.65 10.36
C LEU A 15 -7.95 -9.99 9.13
N THR A 16 -8.44 -8.80 8.81
CA THR A 16 -7.85 -7.92 7.80
C THR A 16 -7.16 -6.77 8.53
N PHE A 17 -5.93 -6.45 8.13
CA PHE A 17 -5.21 -5.30 8.66
C PHE A 17 -5.14 -4.21 7.60
N SER A 18 -5.44 -2.97 7.98
CA SER A 18 -5.45 -1.84 7.05
C SER A 18 -5.23 -0.53 7.80
N ASP A 19 -4.43 0.37 7.24
CA ASP A 19 -4.28 1.74 7.76
C ASP A 19 -5.58 2.55 7.65
N ALA A 20 -6.52 2.13 6.79
CA ALA A 20 -7.83 2.78 6.63
C ALA A 20 -8.88 2.27 7.64
N ALA A 21 -8.53 1.32 8.50
CA ALA A 21 -9.43 0.82 9.52
C ALA A 21 -9.70 1.87 10.61
N SER A 22 -10.89 1.84 11.20
CA SER A 22 -11.27 2.76 12.28
C SER A 22 -11.11 2.18 13.68
N SER A 23 -10.88 0.87 13.79
CA SER A 23 -10.81 0.15 15.07
C SER A 23 -9.46 -0.53 15.23
N GLN A 24 -8.91 -0.47 16.44
CA GLN A 24 -7.75 -1.28 16.82
C GLN A 24 -8.22 -2.65 17.29
N LEU A 25 -7.32 -3.63 17.29
CA LEU A 25 -7.59 -4.87 18.02
C LEU A 25 -7.81 -4.54 19.52
N PRO A 26 -8.74 -5.22 20.21
CA PRO A 26 -8.97 -5.04 21.63
C PRO A 26 -7.73 -5.44 22.44
N GLN A 27 -7.37 -4.63 23.45
CA GLN A 27 -6.12 -4.75 24.22
C GLN A 27 -6.36 -4.88 25.74
N THR A 28 -7.60 -5.02 26.19
CA THR A 28 -7.94 -5.06 27.62
C THR A 28 -7.88 -6.48 28.17
N PHE A 29 -7.13 -6.69 29.26
CA PHE A 29 -7.10 -7.93 30.04
C PHE A 29 -8.37 -8.18 30.88
N VAL A 30 -9.43 -7.38 30.68
CA VAL A 30 -10.72 -7.54 31.34
C VAL A 30 -11.78 -7.92 30.31
N SER A 31 -12.51 -9.00 30.61
CA SER A 31 -13.53 -9.61 29.76
C SER A 31 -14.84 -8.79 29.74
N PRO A 32 -15.63 -8.82 28.65
CA PRO A 32 -15.33 -9.46 27.35
C PRO A 32 -15.05 -8.44 26.24
N PHE A 33 -13.90 -8.56 25.60
CA PHE A 33 -13.62 -7.93 24.30
C PHE A 33 -12.90 -8.94 23.38
N PRO A 34 -13.58 -10.00 22.93
CA PRO A 34 -12.97 -11.00 22.07
C PRO A 34 -12.51 -10.37 20.75
N ILE A 35 -11.39 -10.83 20.21
CA ILE A 35 -11.05 -10.52 18.82
C ILE A 35 -12.06 -11.26 17.94
N THR A 36 -12.84 -10.50 17.18
CA THR A 36 -13.79 -11.02 16.20
C THR A 36 -13.25 -10.84 14.79
N SER A 37 -13.85 -11.51 13.81
CA SER A 37 -13.54 -11.24 12.39
C SER A 37 -13.81 -9.77 12.06
N GLY A 38 -12.92 -9.16 11.28
CA GLY A 38 -13.07 -7.76 10.89
C GLY A 38 -11.78 -7.12 10.38
N THR A 39 -11.88 -5.83 10.10
CA THR A 39 -10.76 -5.01 9.64
C THR A 39 -10.26 -4.13 10.77
N TYR A 40 -8.97 -4.24 11.09
CA TYR A 40 -8.34 -3.54 12.20
C TYR A 40 -7.09 -2.78 11.78
N LEU A 41 -6.74 -1.75 12.55
CA LEU A 41 -5.47 -1.06 12.41
C LEU A 41 -4.31 -2.01 12.77
N PRO A 42 -3.17 -1.94 12.05
CA PRO A 42 -1.93 -2.57 12.50
C PRO A 42 -1.57 -2.07 13.92
N SER A 43 -1.15 -2.97 14.78
CA SER A 43 -0.90 -2.67 16.20
C SER A 43 0.24 -3.52 16.77
N ASN A 44 1.03 -2.94 17.66
CA ASN A 44 2.11 -3.62 18.38
C ASN A 44 2.08 -3.21 19.85
N PHE A 45 1.21 -3.83 20.65
CA PHE A 45 1.00 -3.39 22.03
C PHE A 45 2.10 -3.86 22.99
N GLY A 46 2.80 -4.95 22.66
CA GLY A 46 3.87 -5.48 23.51
C GLY A 46 5.25 -4.92 23.22
N GLY A 47 5.39 -4.03 22.23
CA GLY A 47 6.69 -3.52 21.79
C GLY A 47 7.60 -4.63 21.25
N TYR A 48 7.03 -5.75 20.81
CA TYR A 48 7.80 -6.87 20.26
C TYR A 48 8.39 -6.45 18.93
N THR A 49 9.65 -6.83 18.73
CA THR A 49 10.39 -6.57 17.50
C THR A 49 10.93 -7.88 16.97
N PHE A 50 10.85 -8.05 15.66
CA PHE A 50 11.61 -9.09 14.98
C PHE A 50 12.94 -8.47 14.60
N THR A 51 14.05 -9.00 15.11
CA THR A 51 15.38 -8.50 14.75
C THR A 51 15.51 -8.51 13.22
N PHE A 52 16.01 -7.41 12.64
CA PHE A 52 16.12 -7.17 11.19
C PHE A 52 14.81 -6.84 10.43
N TYR A 53 13.67 -6.76 11.11
CA TYR A 53 12.41 -6.32 10.51
C TYR A 53 11.89 -5.07 11.21
N ASP A 54 11.31 -4.16 10.42
CA ASP A 54 10.71 -2.95 10.94
C ASP A 54 9.49 -3.30 11.81
N ASN A 55 9.43 -2.74 13.01
CA ASN A 55 8.30 -2.86 13.93
C ASN A 55 7.19 -1.86 13.58
N ALA A 56 6.86 -1.81 12.30
CA ALA A 56 5.89 -0.88 11.74
C ALA A 56 4.49 -1.13 12.31
N THR A 57 3.90 -0.10 12.90
CA THR A 57 2.49 -0.06 13.32
C THR A 57 1.59 0.55 12.25
N SER A 58 2.08 0.64 11.01
CA SER A 58 1.36 1.15 9.85
C SER A 58 1.94 0.57 8.58
N PHE A 59 1.12 0.37 7.56
CA PHE A 59 1.57 -0.02 6.21
C PHE A 59 1.97 1.17 5.34
N ALA A 60 1.78 2.40 5.80
CA ALA A 60 2.14 3.61 5.08
C ALA A 60 3.64 3.70 4.76
N GLY A 61 4.49 2.98 5.49
CA GLY A 61 5.92 2.85 5.18
C GLY A 61 6.21 2.21 3.81
N PHE A 62 5.26 1.47 3.25
CA PHE A 62 5.37 0.89 1.90
C PHE A 62 4.94 1.86 0.79
N ASN A 63 4.35 3.01 1.12
CA ASN A 63 3.86 3.95 0.11
C ASN A 63 5.02 4.50 -0.73
N GLY A 64 4.91 4.37 -2.06
CA GLY A 64 5.93 4.81 -3.01
C GLY A 64 7.08 3.81 -3.22
N LEU A 65 7.09 2.69 -2.50
CA LEU A 65 8.04 1.60 -2.73
C LEU A 65 7.54 0.66 -3.84
N SER A 66 8.45 -0.08 -4.45
CA SER A 66 8.09 -1.12 -5.42
C SER A 66 7.40 -2.28 -4.71
N ALA A 67 6.25 -2.71 -5.24
CA ALA A 67 5.51 -3.88 -4.76
C ALA A 67 6.08 -5.22 -5.28
N ASN A 68 7.02 -5.17 -6.23
CA ASN A 68 7.58 -6.36 -6.88
C ASN A 68 8.57 -7.07 -5.94
N GLY A 69 8.44 -8.38 -5.81
CA GLY A 69 9.36 -9.20 -5.03
C GLY A 69 8.65 -10.33 -4.29
N THR A 70 9.39 -10.99 -3.40
CA THR A 70 8.83 -12.03 -2.53
C THR A 70 8.32 -11.39 -1.24
N TRP A 71 7.04 -11.62 -0.94
CA TRP A 71 6.43 -11.22 0.33
C TRP A 71 6.38 -12.42 1.27
N THR A 72 6.72 -12.21 2.54
CA THR A 72 6.76 -13.25 3.57
C THR A 72 5.91 -12.82 4.77
N LEU A 73 5.02 -13.70 5.23
CA LEU A 73 4.33 -13.54 6.51
C LEU A 73 5.16 -14.21 7.61
N LEU A 74 5.53 -13.45 8.63
CA LEU A 74 6.16 -13.97 9.84
C LEU A 74 5.13 -14.04 10.97
N VAL A 75 5.07 -15.19 11.64
CA VAL A 75 4.26 -15.43 12.83
C VAL A 75 5.16 -16.00 13.90
N ALA A 76 5.15 -15.41 15.09
CA ALA A 76 5.86 -15.93 16.25
C ALA A 76 4.89 -16.14 17.40
N ASP A 77 5.05 -17.28 18.04
CA ASP A 77 4.47 -17.55 19.34
C ASP A 77 5.52 -17.21 20.41
N THR A 78 5.13 -16.33 21.33
CA THR A 78 5.98 -15.84 22.42
C THR A 78 5.55 -16.38 23.78
N PHE A 79 4.52 -17.24 23.84
CA PHE A 79 3.98 -17.83 25.06
C PHE A 79 3.75 -19.34 24.89
N ALA A 80 4.66 -20.14 25.44
CA ALA A 80 4.72 -21.59 25.20
C ALA A 80 3.49 -22.42 25.62
N ALA A 81 2.50 -21.85 26.30
CA ALA A 81 1.31 -22.56 26.75
C ALA A 81 0.19 -22.59 25.69
N ASP A 82 0.17 -21.62 24.79
CA ASP A 82 -0.91 -21.45 23.81
C ASP A 82 -0.49 -22.02 22.45
N VAL A 83 -1.43 -22.60 21.71
CA VAL A 83 -1.18 -23.16 20.39
C VAL A 83 -2.26 -22.76 19.40
N GLY A 84 -1.90 -22.65 18.13
CA GLY A 84 -2.85 -22.31 17.08
C GLY A 84 -2.27 -22.45 15.69
N THR A 85 -3.11 -22.23 14.69
CA THR A 85 -2.74 -22.30 13.28
C THR A 85 -3.41 -21.18 12.50
N VAL A 86 -2.71 -20.62 11.51
CA VAL A 86 -3.33 -19.78 10.48
C VAL A 86 -4.03 -20.70 9.48
N ALA A 87 -5.29 -21.02 9.76
CA ALA A 87 -6.12 -21.83 8.88
C ALA A 87 -6.63 -20.99 7.70
N GLY A 88 -6.71 -21.57 6.51
CA GLY A 88 -7.20 -20.87 5.31
C GLY A 88 -6.18 -19.98 4.59
N GLY A 89 -4.96 -19.86 5.14
CA GLY A 89 -3.85 -19.12 4.52
C GLY A 89 -3.86 -17.62 4.84
N TRP A 90 -3.07 -16.87 4.07
CA TRP A 90 -2.99 -15.41 4.15
C TRP A 90 -2.97 -14.82 2.73
N SER A 91 -3.44 -13.59 2.60
CA SER A 91 -3.40 -12.81 1.38
C SER A 91 -2.82 -11.42 1.64
N LEU A 92 -2.39 -10.77 0.58
CA LEU A 92 -1.90 -9.39 0.61
C LEU A 92 -2.56 -8.59 -0.51
N ASP A 93 -3.28 -7.53 -0.12
CA ASP A 93 -3.92 -6.61 -1.05
C ASP A 93 -3.01 -5.38 -1.22
N ILE A 94 -2.43 -5.22 -2.42
CA ILE A 94 -1.53 -4.10 -2.73
C ILE A 94 -2.20 -3.16 -3.72
N THR A 95 -2.27 -1.88 -3.36
CA THR A 95 -2.67 -0.83 -4.29
C THR A 95 -1.44 -0.14 -4.86
N THR A 96 -1.29 -0.15 -6.18
CA THR A 96 -0.19 0.55 -6.87
C THR A 96 -0.73 1.74 -7.64
N SER A 97 -0.01 2.87 -7.61
CA SER A 97 -0.25 3.95 -8.56
C SER A 97 0.39 3.61 -9.90
N ALA A 98 -0.31 3.89 -11.00
CA ALA A 98 0.33 3.87 -12.31
C ALA A 98 1.40 4.96 -12.32
N GLY A 99 2.66 4.58 -12.54
CA GLY A 99 3.73 5.55 -12.77
C GLY A 99 3.36 6.46 -13.95
N ALA A 100 3.76 7.74 -13.88
CA ALA A 100 3.57 8.66 -15.00
C ALA A 100 4.17 8.01 -16.25
N ILE A 101 3.33 7.66 -17.23
CA ILE A 101 3.80 7.28 -18.55
C ILE A 101 4.45 8.56 -19.08
N PRO A 102 5.78 8.60 -19.34
CA PRO A 102 6.35 9.73 -20.04
C PRO A 102 5.59 9.82 -21.36
N GLU A 103 4.97 10.95 -21.68
CA GLU A 103 4.36 11.16 -22.98
C GLU A 103 5.35 11.89 -23.90
N PRO A 104 6.43 11.22 -24.41
CA PRO A 104 7.28 11.88 -25.40
C PRO A 104 6.47 12.21 -26.66
N ALA A 105 5.40 11.46 -26.94
CA ALA A 105 4.56 11.64 -28.11
C ALA A 105 3.68 12.92 -28.03
N SER A 106 3.07 13.24 -26.90
CA SER A 106 2.13 14.38 -26.84
C SER A 106 2.84 15.72 -27.02
N SER A 107 3.97 15.93 -26.36
CA SER A 107 4.79 17.14 -26.56
C SER A 107 5.43 17.16 -27.95
N ALA A 108 5.92 16.03 -28.48
CA ALA A 108 6.48 15.98 -29.82
C ALA A 108 5.42 16.24 -30.91
N MET A 109 4.21 15.71 -30.77
CA MET A 109 3.10 15.94 -31.69
C MET A 109 2.57 17.38 -31.61
N MET A 110 2.57 17.98 -30.41
CA MET A 110 2.26 19.40 -30.23
C MET A 110 3.30 20.29 -30.94
N ILE A 111 4.59 20.03 -30.73
CA ILE A 111 5.69 20.77 -31.38
C ILE A 111 5.66 20.57 -32.90
N ALA A 112 5.45 19.34 -33.37
CA ALA A 112 5.35 19.03 -34.80
C ALA A 112 4.15 19.76 -35.44
N GLY A 113 2.98 19.74 -34.78
CA GLY A 113 1.78 20.42 -35.25
C GLY A 113 1.96 21.94 -35.35
N PHE A 114 2.44 22.60 -34.29
CA PHE A 114 2.68 24.04 -34.31
C PHE A 114 3.82 24.44 -35.25
N GLY A 115 4.88 23.62 -35.34
CA GLY A 115 5.98 23.83 -36.27
C GLY A 115 5.53 23.79 -37.74
N LEU A 116 4.66 22.84 -38.10
CA LEU A 116 4.09 22.72 -39.45
C LEU A 116 3.15 23.88 -39.80
N VAL A 117 2.31 24.32 -38.86
CA VAL A 117 1.43 25.49 -39.06
C VAL A 117 2.26 26.78 -39.21
N GLY A 118 3.30 26.97 -38.39
CA GLY A 118 4.23 28.10 -38.52
C GLY A 118 4.97 28.09 -39.86
N ALA A 119 5.47 26.93 -40.31
CA ALA A 119 6.17 26.79 -41.58
C ALA A 119 5.25 27.03 -42.79
N SER A 120 4.00 26.57 -42.74
CA SER A 120 3.01 26.78 -43.80
C SER A 120 2.53 28.24 -43.88
N ALA A 121 2.41 28.93 -42.75
CA ALA A 121 2.13 30.37 -42.71
C ALA A 121 3.31 31.22 -43.25
N ARG A 122 4.56 30.83 -42.93
CA ARG A 122 5.77 31.53 -43.40
C ARG A 122 5.94 31.48 -44.92
N ARG A 123 5.56 30.36 -45.56
CA ARG A 123 5.63 30.20 -47.03
C ARG A 123 4.68 31.11 -47.81
N ARG A 124 3.65 31.68 -47.19
CA ARG A 124 2.64 32.51 -47.88
C ARG A 124 2.99 34.01 -47.97
N ARG A 125 4.15 34.45 -47.46
CA ARG A 125 4.48 35.90 -47.33
C ARG A 125 5.43 36.49 -48.37
N THR A 126 5.84 35.74 -49.39
CA THR A 126 6.68 36.27 -50.49
C THR A 126 5.83 36.66 -51.69
N THR A 127 5.45 37.94 -51.78
CA THR A 127 5.05 38.55 -53.06
C THR A 127 5.38 40.04 -53.12
N HIS A 128 6.18 40.37 -54.15
CA HIS A 128 6.42 41.63 -54.86
C HIS A 128 6.95 42.88 -54.15
N VAL A 129 8.24 43.16 -54.42
CA VAL A 129 8.78 44.53 -54.56
C VAL A 129 9.20 44.68 -56.02
N THR A 130 8.61 45.63 -56.73
CA THR A 130 9.14 46.14 -58.00
C THR A 130 9.19 47.67 -57.92
N ALA A 131 10.22 48.23 -58.56
CA ALA A 131 10.79 49.58 -58.46
C ALA A 131 9.84 50.76 -58.70
#